data_AF-A0A7C5LPH8-F1
#
_entry.id   AF-A0A7C5LPH8-F1
#
_cell.length_a   1.000
_cell.length_b   1.000
_cell.length_c   1.000
_cell.angle_alpha   90.00
_cell.angle_beta   90.00
_cell.angle_gamma   90.00
#
_symmetry.space_group_name_H-M   'P 1'
#
loop_
_entity.id
_entity.type
_entity.pdbx_description
1 polymer ?
#
loop_
_entity_poly.entity_id
_entity_poly.type
_entity_poly.pdbx_seq_one_letter_code
_entity_poly.pdbx_strand_id
1 'polypeptide(L)' 'AIVYAVTHGFLDDVPVEQVRAFEAAFHRYLDSQQTDLLRAIATGQAMTAEVEAALQAAIQEFKTIGS' A
#
# COMPACT_ATOMS: atom_id res chain seq x y z
N ALA A 1 -2.80 1.34 5.56
CA ALA A 1 -2.25 1.16 4.20
C ALA A 1 -3.31 0.69 3.20
N ILE A 2 -3.94 -0.50 3.36
CA ILE A 2 -4.92 -0.99 2.38
C ILE A 2 -6.16 -0.09 2.23
N VAL A 3 -6.66 0.48 3.34
CA VAL A 3 -7.78 1.44 3.32
C VAL A 3 -7.45 2.67 2.47
N TYR A 4 -6.22 3.20 2.59
CA TYR A 4 -5.77 4.33 1.78
C TYR A 4 -5.74 3.98 0.29
N ALA A 5 -5.27 2.77 -0.04
CA ALA A 5 -5.21 2.31 -1.42
C ALA A 5 -6.61 2.23 -2.06
N VAL A 6 -7.61 1.77 -1.29
CA VAL A 6 -9.02 1.73 -1.71
C VAL A 6 -9.61 3.13 -1.89
N THR A 7 -9.42 4.04 -0.92
CA THR A 7 -10.03 5.38 -0.98
C THR A 7 -9.44 6.27 -2.07
N HIS A 8 -8.25 5.97 -2.55
CA HIS A 8 -7.56 6.71 -3.62
C HIS A 8 -7.63 6.03 -4.99
N GLY A 9 -8.43 4.96 -5.14
CA GLY A 9 -8.66 4.29 -6.43
C GLY A 9 -7.49 3.43 -6.93
N PHE A 10 -6.50 3.12 -6.09
CA PHE A 10 -5.36 2.30 -6.50
C PHE A 10 -5.71 0.82 -6.74
N LEU A 11 -6.89 0.38 -6.28
CA LEU A 11 -7.43 -0.96 -6.48
C LEU A 11 -8.49 -1.02 -7.59
N ASP A 12 -8.76 0.08 -8.31
CA ASP A 12 -9.82 0.13 -9.34
C ASP A 12 -9.53 -0.80 -10.54
N ASP A 13 -8.26 -1.15 -10.74
CA ASP A 13 -7.78 -2.08 -11.77
C ASP A 13 -7.59 -3.51 -11.26
N VAL A 14 -7.86 -3.78 -9.99
CA VAL A 14 -7.75 -5.12 -9.38
C VAL A 14 -9.13 -5.79 -9.40
N PRO A 15 -9.28 -6.96 -10.06
CA PRO A 15 -10.53 -7.70 -10.04
C PRO A 15 -10.95 -8.07 -8.61
N VAL A 16 -12.26 -8.01 -8.32
CA VAL A 16 -12.81 -8.19 -6.96
C VAL A 16 -12.37 -9.52 -6.34
N GLU A 17 -12.35 -10.59 -7.14
CA GLU A 17 -11.89 -11.92 -6.74
C GLU A 17 -10.40 -11.96 -6.35
N GLN A 18 -9.59 -11.03 -6.85
CA GLN A 18 -8.15 -10.92 -6.57
C GLN A 18 -7.83 -9.94 -5.44
N VAL A 19 -8.79 -9.13 -4.97
CA VAL A 19 -8.56 -8.10 -3.92
C VAL A 19 -7.97 -8.71 -2.65
N ARG A 20 -8.45 -9.88 -2.19
CA ARG A 20 -7.89 -10.55 -1.00
C ARG A 20 -6.44 -11.00 -1.20
N ALA A 21 -6.12 -11.48 -2.39
CA ALA A 21 -4.76 -11.92 -2.73
C ALA A 21 -3.82 -10.71 -2.81
N PHE A 22 -4.29 -9.62 -3.43
CA PHE A 22 -3.60 -8.33 -3.48
C PHE A 22 -3.33 -7.79 -2.07
N GLU A 23 -4.34 -7.75 -1.20
CA GLU A 23 -4.19 -7.27 0.18
C GLU A 23 -3.12 -8.07 0.94
N ALA A 24 -3.17 -9.41 0.87
CA ALA A 24 -2.20 -10.26 1.56
C ALA A 24 -0.78 -10.08 1.01
N ALA A 25 -0.63 -9.97 -0.32
CA ALA A 25 0.66 -9.78 -0.95
C ALA A 25 1.23 -8.38 -0.69
N PHE A 26 0.39 -7.34 -0.76
CA PHE A 26 0.77 -5.96 -0.47
C PHE A 26 1.15 -5.79 1.00
N HIS A 27 0.43 -6.42 1.93
CA HIS A 27 0.80 -6.40 3.35
C HIS A 27 2.17 -7.05 3.58
N ARG A 28 2.47 -8.19 2.94
CA ARG A 28 3.80 -8.82 3.02
C ARG A 28 4.90 -7.96 2.40
N TYR A 29 4.62 -7.32 1.27
CA TYR A 29 5.54 -6.37 0.64
C TYR A 29 5.88 -5.22 1.58
N LEU A 30 4.87 -4.61 2.20
CA LEU A 30 5.11 -3.51 3.12
C LEU A 30 5.89 -3.94 4.37
N ASP A 31 5.60 -5.12 4.91
CA ASP A 31 6.30 -5.65 6.09
C ASP A 31 7.78 -5.95 5.81
N SER A 32 8.10 -6.42 4.59
CA SER A 32 9.45 -6.83 4.18
C SER A 32 10.31 -5.73 3.56
N GLN A 33 9.71 -4.80 2.81
CA GLN A 33 10.43 -3.79 2.02
C GLN A 33 10.15 -2.35 2.46
N GLN A 34 9.02 -2.10 3.13
CA GLN A 34 8.58 -0.76 3.50
C GLN A 34 8.33 -0.66 5.02
N THR A 35 9.17 -1.33 5.82
CA THR A 35 8.99 -1.46 7.27
C THR A 35 8.96 -0.10 7.99
N ASP A 36 9.75 0.87 7.54
CA ASP A 36 9.77 2.23 8.11
C ASP A 36 8.50 3.02 7.77
N LEU A 37 7.98 2.88 6.55
CA LEU A 37 6.68 3.45 6.15
C LEU A 37 5.55 2.82 6.97
N LEU A 38 5.57 1.49 7.17
CA LEU A 38 4.57 0.77 7.95
C LEU A 38 4.63 1.19 9.43
N ARG A 39 5.85 1.41 9.97
CA ARG A 39 6.04 1.97 11.32
C ARG A 39 5.49 3.39 11.43
N ALA A 40 5.77 4.26 10.47
CA ALA A 40 5.27 5.64 10.46
C ALA A 40 3.72 5.69 10.42
N ILE A 41 3.09 4.82 9.62
CA ILE A 41 1.64 4.68 9.56
C ILE A 41 1.09 4.12 10.89
N ALA A 42 1.77 3.14 11.49
CA ALA A 42 1.31 2.47 12.71
C ALA A 42 1.43 3.34 13.97
N THR A 43 2.43 4.22 14.04
CA THR A 43 2.61 5.15 15.18
C THR A 43 1.65 6.34 15.14
N GLY A 44 0.82 6.45 14.09
CA GLY A 44 -0.18 7.50 13.98
C GLY A 44 0.41 8.90 13.79
N GLN A 45 1.72 8.99 13.48
CA GLN A 45 2.25 10.23 12.89
C GLN A 45 1.45 10.43 11.61
N ALA A 46 0.77 11.58 11.55
CA ALA A 46 -0.25 11.89 10.55
C ALA A 46 0.15 11.42 9.15
N MET A 47 -0.83 11.09 8.31
CA MET A 47 -0.62 10.87 6.88
C MET A 47 -0.16 12.20 6.25
N THR A 48 1.10 12.59 6.50
CA THR A 48 1.69 13.80 5.96
C THR A 48 1.89 13.60 4.48
N ALA A 49 2.07 14.69 3.73
CA ALA A 49 2.31 14.62 2.29
C ALA A 49 3.50 13.70 1.94
N GLU A 50 4.51 13.62 2.81
CA GLU A 50 5.65 12.71 2.64
C GLU A 50 5.26 11.24 2.81
N VAL A 51 4.45 10.91 3.82
CA VAL A 51 3.95 9.55 4.06
C VAL A 51 2.99 9.13 2.94
N GLU A 52 2.13 10.04 2.48
CA GLU A 52 1.24 9.81 1.33
C GLU A 52 2.03 9.53 0.05
N ALA A 53 3.05 10.34 -0.25
CA ALA A 53 3.91 10.16 -1.41
C ALA A 53 4.67 8.84 -1.34
N ALA A 54 5.22 8.49 -0.17
CA ALA A 54 5.91 7.21 0.03
C ALA A 54 4.96 6.02 -0.12
N LEU A 55 3.74 6.11 0.40
CA LEU A 55 2.73 5.06 0.26
C LEU A 55 2.25 4.90 -1.18
N GLN A 56 2.06 6.00 -1.90
CA GLN A 56 1.73 5.97 -3.33
C GLN A 56 2.85 5.31 -4.14
N ALA A 57 4.11 5.69 -3.90
CA ALA A 57 5.26 5.09 -4.57
C ALA A 57 5.33 3.57 -4.29
N ALA A 58 5.17 3.16 -3.02
CA ALA A 58 5.16 1.76 -2.62
C ALA A 58 4.03 0.95 -3.30
N ILE A 59 2.84 1.53 -3.47
CA ILE A 59 1.73 0.89 -4.19
C ILE A 59 2.06 0.73 -5.67
N GLN A 60 2.58 1.77 -6.32
CA GLN A 60 2.95 1.71 -7.74
C GLN A 60 4.08 0.71 -7.99
N GLU A 61 5.11 0.72 -7.14
CA GLU A 61 6.22 -0.23 -7.18
C GLU A 61 5.72 -1.67 -7.01
N PHE A 62 4.87 -1.93 -6.00
CA PHE A 62 4.28 -3.25 -5.80
C PHE A 62 3.50 -3.73 -7.03
N LYS A 63 2.71 -2.85 -7.65
CA LYS A 63 1.96 -3.16 -8.87
C LYS A 63 2.86 -3.44 -10.08
N THR A 64 4.04 -2.83 -10.14
CA THR A 64 5.03 -3.05 -11.22
C THR A 64 5.82 -4.34 -11.02
N ILE A 65 6.06 -4.74 -9.76
CA ILE A 65 6.76 -5.99 -9.41
C ILE A 65 5.81 -7.20 -9.51
N GLY A 66 4.52 -6.99 -9.22
CA GLY A 66 3.50 -8.04 -9.20
C GLY A 66 2.69 -8.23 -10.50
N SER A 67 2.97 -7.44 -11.55
CA SER A 67 2.39 -7.60 -12.90
C SER A 67 3.14 -8.59 -13.76
#